data_AF-A0A974D9Z1-F1
#
_entry.id   AF-A0A974D9Z1-F1
#
_cell.length_a   1.000
_cell.length_b   1.000
_cell.length_c   1.000
_cell.angle_alpha   90.00
_cell.angle_beta   90.00
_cell.angle_gamma   90.00
#
_symmetry.space_group_name_H-M   'P 1'
#
loop_
_entity.id
_entity.type
_entity.pdbx_description
1 polymer ?
#
loop_
_entity_poly.entity_id
_entity_poly.type
_entity_poly.pdbx_seq_one_letter_code
_entity_poly.pdbx_strand_id
1 'polypeptide(L)'
;MSFQEISSLTKEKADTYSFTNEERDRILQSDILHTSDFQGIQSSADKKQRLEDLNKKQLTLTLHSTALTEYARVQRIPRGLRIKNQPALLKDNTEYLEKWQQILNKASLDLIFLTIQYLQPEIRKVTHDITKIHEELKTCLAENEYITLNARINASIESLQGELLRSKLRKFKRDTEDYSTKRVYSWHLERRQMRYWPRRERRQRENPVSDVTSDTGE
;
A
#
# COMPACT_ATOMS: atom_id res chain seq x y z
N MET A 1 47.05 -11.16 -2.58
CA MET A 1 46.00 -11.92 -3.29
C MET A 1 45.29 -11.01 -4.28
N SER A 2 45.02 -11.47 -5.50
CA SER A 2 44.42 -10.69 -6.60
C SER A 2 42.90 -10.87 -6.70
N PHE A 3 42.20 -9.97 -7.40
CA PHE A 3 40.75 -10.11 -7.67
C PHE A 3 40.40 -11.41 -8.42
N GLN A 4 41.32 -11.96 -9.22
CA GLN A 4 41.18 -13.25 -9.89
C GLN A 4 41.21 -14.42 -8.90
N GLU A 5 42.03 -14.31 -7.86
CA GLU A 5 42.12 -15.30 -6.78
C GLU A 5 40.88 -15.22 -5.89
N ILE A 6 40.30 -14.03 -5.69
CA ILE A 6 39.10 -13.85 -4.88
C ILE A 6 37.83 -14.34 -5.59
N SER A 7 37.70 -14.10 -6.90
CA SER A 7 36.55 -14.57 -7.69
C SER A 7 36.51 -16.08 -7.89
N SER A 8 37.65 -16.76 -7.75
CA SER A 8 37.74 -18.22 -7.80
C SER A 8 37.44 -18.90 -6.47
N LEU A 9 37.28 -18.14 -5.37
CA LEU A 9 36.95 -18.67 -4.04
C LEU A 9 35.48 -19.11 -3.90
N THR A 10 34.57 -18.60 -4.72
CA THR A 10 33.15 -18.96 -4.66
C THR A 10 32.54 -19.01 -6.06
N LYS A 11 31.76 -20.07 -6.32
CA LYS A 11 30.96 -20.24 -7.54
C LYS A 11 29.50 -19.82 -7.34
N GLU A 12 29.14 -19.33 -6.16
CA GLU A 12 27.78 -18.88 -5.89
C GLU A 12 27.45 -17.65 -6.75
N LYS A 13 26.32 -17.71 -7.43
CA LYS A 13 25.76 -16.63 -8.24
C LYS A 13 24.42 -16.24 -7.64
N ALA A 14 23.91 -15.06 -8.00
CA ALA A 14 22.58 -14.66 -7.58
C ALA A 14 21.54 -15.72 -8.01
N ASP A 15 20.67 -16.12 -7.09
CA ASP A 15 19.61 -17.07 -7.39
C ASP A 15 18.68 -16.48 -8.46
N THR A 16 18.70 -17.06 -9.65
CA THR A 16 17.72 -16.80 -10.69
C THR A 16 16.66 -17.88 -10.66
N TYR A 17 15.42 -17.48 -10.39
CA TYR A 17 14.27 -18.37 -10.38
C TYR A 17 13.83 -18.68 -11.81
N SER A 18 13.85 -19.96 -12.18
CA SER A 18 13.32 -20.44 -13.45
C SER A 18 12.56 -21.74 -13.20
N PHE A 19 11.30 -21.81 -13.65
CA PHE A 19 10.49 -23.01 -13.50
C PHE A 19 11.10 -24.19 -14.26
N THR A 20 11.16 -25.37 -13.64
CA THR A 20 11.53 -26.63 -14.28
C THR A 20 10.39 -27.16 -15.17
N ASN A 21 10.67 -28.05 -16.13
CA ASN A 21 9.60 -28.58 -17.01
C ASN A 21 8.53 -29.34 -16.21
N GLU A 22 8.91 -30.03 -15.15
CA GLU A 22 7.99 -30.75 -14.25
C GLU A 22 7.18 -29.80 -13.35
N GLU A 23 7.72 -28.63 -13.00
CA GLU A 23 6.96 -27.57 -12.33
C GLU A 23 6.02 -26.85 -13.29
N ARG A 24 6.44 -26.62 -14.54
CA ARG A 24 5.56 -26.08 -15.59
C ARG A 24 4.39 -27.03 -15.86
N ASP A 25 4.64 -28.33 -15.95
CA ASP A 25 3.57 -29.32 -16.13
C ASP A 25 2.67 -29.44 -14.90
N ARG A 26 3.22 -29.32 -13.67
CA ARG A 26 2.41 -29.22 -12.45
C ARG A 26 1.57 -27.93 -12.39
N ILE A 27 2.12 -26.80 -12.84
CA ILE A 27 1.39 -25.53 -12.92
C ILE A 27 0.27 -25.64 -13.96
N LEU A 28 0.56 -26.22 -15.13
CA LEU A 28 -0.43 -26.45 -16.19
C LEU A 28 -1.53 -27.45 -15.76
N GLN A 29 -1.20 -28.50 -15.02
CA GLN A 29 -2.21 -29.44 -14.47
C GLN A 29 -3.02 -28.83 -13.31
N SER A 30 -2.41 -27.96 -12.49
CA SER A 30 -3.14 -27.21 -11.47
C SER A 30 -4.10 -26.19 -12.07
N ASP A 31 -3.74 -25.58 -13.21
CA ASP A 31 -4.62 -24.70 -13.98
C ASP A 31 -5.75 -25.48 -14.67
N ILE A 32 -5.51 -26.72 -15.12
CA ILE A 32 -6.56 -27.60 -15.69
C ILE A 32 -7.56 -28.03 -14.61
N LEU A 33 -7.10 -28.40 -13.40
CA LEU A 33 -7.96 -28.66 -12.24
C LEU A 33 -8.73 -27.42 -11.77
N HIS A 34 -8.20 -26.21 -11.97
CA HIS A 34 -8.90 -24.96 -11.70
C HIS A 34 -9.86 -24.52 -12.82
N THR A 35 -9.74 -25.07 -14.04
CA THR A 35 -10.55 -24.64 -15.19
C THR A 35 -11.68 -25.59 -15.57
N SER A 36 -11.63 -26.89 -15.23
CA SER A 36 -12.71 -27.82 -15.58
C SER A 36 -13.89 -27.87 -14.59
N ASP A 37 -13.73 -27.50 -13.31
CA ASP A 37 -14.76 -27.75 -12.28
C ASP A 37 -15.38 -26.52 -11.58
N PHE A 38 -15.07 -25.28 -12.01
CA PHE A 38 -15.70 -24.05 -11.46
C PHE A 38 -16.68 -23.34 -12.42
N GLN A 39 -17.22 -24.06 -13.40
CA GLN A 39 -18.48 -23.71 -14.05
C GLN A 39 -19.69 -24.38 -13.36
N GLY A 40 -19.59 -24.60 -12.04
CA GLY A 40 -20.77 -24.77 -11.21
C GLY A 40 -21.63 -23.51 -11.37
N ILE A 41 -22.91 -23.72 -11.69
CA ILE A 41 -23.99 -22.74 -11.78
C ILE A 41 -23.71 -21.57 -10.82
N GLN A 42 -23.20 -20.43 -11.33
CA GLN A 42 -22.94 -19.28 -10.46
C GLN A 42 -24.28 -18.80 -9.94
N SER A 43 -24.53 -19.04 -8.66
CA SER A 43 -25.77 -18.63 -8.01
C SER A 43 -25.92 -17.12 -8.15
N SER A 44 -27.15 -16.63 -8.21
CA SER A 44 -27.40 -15.19 -8.19
C SER A 44 -26.77 -14.52 -6.95
N ALA A 45 -26.63 -15.26 -5.85
CA ALA A 45 -25.89 -14.84 -4.66
C ALA A 45 -24.39 -14.65 -4.90
N ASP A 46 -23.73 -15.55 -5.62
CA ASP A 46 -22.30 -15.45 -5.93
C ASP A 46 -22.00 -14.26 -6.83
N LYS A 47 -22.89 -14.01 -7.81
CA LYS A 47 -22.79 -12.84 -8.68
C LYS A 47 -22.98 -11.53 -7.91
N LYS A 48 -23.91 -11.49 -6.95
CA LYS A 48 -24.12 -10.34 -6.05
C LYS A 48 -22.89 -10.03 -5.20
N GLN A 49 -22.27 -11.06 -4.61
CA GLN A 49 -21.06 -10.90 -3.81
C GLN A 49 -19.88 -10.44 -4.67
N ARG A 50 -19.69 -11.09 -5.83
CA ARG A 50 -18.64 -10.73 -6.77
C ARG A 50 -18.76 -9.29 -7.26
N LEU A 51 -19.99 -8.81 -7.51
CA LEU A 51 -20.23 -7.42 -7.89
C LEU A 51 -19.75 -6.45 -6.78
N GLU A 52 -20.08 -6.74 -5.52
CA GLU A 52 -19.67 -5.91 -4.38
C GLU A 52 -18.14 -5.89 -4.25
N ASP A 53 -17.48 -7.04 -4.37
CA ASP A 53 -16.02 -7.14 -4.27
C ASP A 53 -15.29 -6.44 -5.42
N LEU A 54 -15.81 -6.55 -6.65
CA LEU A 54 -15.25 -5.82 -7.79
C LEU A 54 -15.42 -4.31 -7.63
N ASN A 55 -16.56 -3.83 -7.13
CA ASN A 55 -16.75 -2.40 -6.84
C ASN A 55 -15.75 -1.90 -5.78
N LYS A 56 -15.55 -2.67 -4.68
CA LYS A 56 -14.53 -2.34 -3.66
C LYS A 56 -13.12 -2.32 -4.25
N LYS A 57 -12.80 -3.27 -5.13
CA LYS A 57 -11.51 -3.33 -5.85
C LYS A 57 -11.34 -2.11 -6.76
N GLN A 58 -12.33 -1.78 -7.58
CA GLN A 58 -12.31 -0.64 -8.48
C GLN A 58 -12.09 0.67 -7.72
N LEU A 59 -12.83 0.89 -6.61
CA LEU A 59 -12.67 2.05 -5.75
C LEU A 59 -11.24 2.13 -5.20
N THR A 60 -10.71 1.02 -4.67
CA THR A 60 -9.37 0.97 -4.09
C THR A 60 -8.28 1.29 -5.11
N LEU A 61 -8.37 0.70 -6.31
CA LEU A 61 -7.43 0.95 -7.40
C LEU A 61 -7.51 2.41 -7.89
N THR A 62 -8.72 2.92 -8.08
CA THR A 62 -8.96 4.29 -8.53
C THR A 62 -8.42 5.30 -7.55
N LEU A 63 -8.79 5.20 -6.26
CA LEU A 63 -8.27 6.09 -5.22
C LEU A 63 -6.75 5.97 -5.05
N HIS A 64 -6.18 4.78 -5.26
CA HIS A 64 -4.73 4.64 -5.25
C HIS A 64 -4.06 5.36 -6.40
N SER A 65 -4.57 5.18 -7.63
CA SER A 65 -4.10 5.84 -8.84
C SER A 65 -4.21 7.36 -8.72
N THR A 66 -5.38 7.89 -8.35
CA THR A 66 -5.61 9.33 -8.13
C THR A 66 -4.65 9.90 -7.09
N ALA A 67 -4.48 9.22 -5.94
CA ALA A 67 -3.54 9.69 -4.93
C ALA A 67 -2.10 9.75 -5.45
N LEU A 68 -1.65 8.75 -6.21
CA LEU A 68 -0.31 8.75 -6.82
C LEU A 68 -0.17 9.89 -7.85
N THR A 69 -1.20 10.16 -8.64
CA THR A 69 -1.22 11.30 -9.58
C THR A 69 -1.06 12.64 -8.84
N GLU A 70 -1.70 12.81 -7.68
CA GLU A 70 -1.52 14.01 -6.86
C GLU A 70 -0.07 14.16 -6.38
N TYR A 71 0.55 13.07 -5.91
CA TYR A 71 1.97 13.05 -5.53
C TYR A 71 2.88 13.40 -6.71
N ALA A 72 2.62 12.83 -7.90
CA ALA A 72 3.38 13.09 -9.11
C ALA A 72 3.27 14.56 -9.55
N ARG A 73 2.07 15.16 -9.48
CA ARG A 73 1.84 16.57 -9.86
C ARG A 73 2.69 17.53 -9.04
N VAL A 74 2.86 17.26 -7.75
CA VAL A 74 3.67 18.09 -6.84
C VAL A 74 5.10 17.60 -6.68
N GLN A 75 5.53 16.60 -7.46
CA GLN A 75 6.88 15.99 -7.41
C GLN A 75 7.28 15.51 -6.00
N ARG A 76 6.33 14.98 -5.23
CA ARG A 76 6.56 14.44 -3.88
C ARG A 76 6.53 12.93 -3.89
N ILE A 77 7.39 12.31 -3.09
CA ILE A 77 7.49 10.86 -2.98
C ILE A 77 6.82 10.42 -1.67
N PRO A 78 5.77 9.55 -1.73
CA PRO A 78 5.17 8.98 -0.54
C PRO A 78 6.20 8.24 0.30
N ARG A 79 6.09 8.31 1.64
CA ARG A 79 7.07 7.66 2.55
C ARG A 79 7.36 6.18 2.23
N GLY A 80 6.36 5.45 1.73
CA GLY A 80 6.48 4.03 1.38
C GLY A 80 7.23 3.74 0.07
N LEU A 81 7.36 4.73 -0.82
CA LEU A 81 8.05 4.60 -2.11
C LEU A 81 9.44 5.28 -2.12
N ARG A 82 9.84 5.93 -1.02
CA ARG A 82 11.19 6.50 -0.90
C ARG A 82 12.20 5.37 -0.81
N ILE A 83 13.07 5.24 -1.82
CA ILE A 83 14.18 4.29 -1.79
C ILE A 83 15.17 4.70 -0.70
N LYS A 84 15.45 3.78 0.23
CA LYS A 84 16.37 4.00 1.36
C LYS A 84 17.65 3.21 1.13
N ASN A 85 18.46 3.69 0.20
CA ASN A 85 19.78 3.13 -0.06
C ASN A 85 20.84 4.18 0.26
N GLN A 86 21.81 3.86 1.09
CA GLN A 86 22.94 4.75 1.40
C GLN A 86 24.22 4.11 0.91
N PRO A 87 25.13 4.90 0.30
CA PRO A 87 26.39 4.37 -0.15
C PRO A 87 27.24 3.95 1.06
N ALA A 88 27.98 2.85 0.90
CA ALA A 88 28.85 2.32 1.94
C ALA A 88 30.12 3.18 2.12
N LEU A 89 30.60 3.78 1.03
CA LEU A 89 31.81 4.59 0.96
C LEU A 89 31.46 6.07 0.79
N LEU A 90 32.43 6.96 1.06
CA LEU A 90 32.32 8.41 0.82
C LEU A 90 31.18 9.09 1.59
N LYS A 91 30.88 8.62 2.82
CA LYS A 91 29.82 9.18 3.66
C LYS A 91 30.09 10.62 4.12
N ASP A 92 31.35 11.04 4.14
CA ASP A 92 31.74 12.39 4.55
C ASP A 92 31.61 13.39 3.40
N ASN A 93 31.51 12.91 2.15
CA ASN A 93 31.32 13.76 0.99
C ASN A 93 29.84 14.11 0.82
N THR A 94 29.46 15.29 1.31
CA THR A 94 28.08 15.77 1.27
C THR A 94 27.54 15.95 -0.15
N GLU A 95 28.38 16.39 -1.10
CA GLU A 95 27.99 16.56 -2.50
C GLU A 95 27.67 15.22 -3.17
N TYR A 96 28.50 14.20 -2.90
CA TYR A 96 28.26 12.84 -3.38
C TYR A 96 26.96 12.26 -2.83
N LEU A 97 26.72 12.41 -1.51
CA LEU A 97 25.49 11.94 -0.88
C LEU A 97 24.25 12.66 -1.43
N GLU A 98 24.34 13.96 -1.70
CA GLU A 98 23.25 14.72 -2.29
C GLU A 98 22.91 14.21 -3.70
N LYS A 99 23.92 14.05 -4.56
CA LYS A 99 23.72 13.51 -5.92
C LYS A 99 23.17 12.09 -5.90
N TRP A 100 23.67 11.24 -5.00
CA TRP A 100 23.15 9.89 -4.78
C TRP A 100 21.66 9.92 -4.41
N GLN A 101 21.28 10.78 -3.48
CA GLN A 101 19.88 10.92 -3.07
C GLN A 101 18.99 11.45 -4.22
N GLN A 102 19.49 12.38 -5.03
CA GLN A 102 18.77 12.88 -6.20
C GLN A 102 18.49 11.77 -7.22
N ILE A 103 19.45 10.86 -7.46
CA ILE A 103 19.25 9.69 -8.34
C ILE A 103 18.16 8.77 -7.78
N LEU A 104 18.22 8.46 -6.47
CA LEU A 104 17.19 7.63 -5.83
C LEU A 104 15.80 8.28 -5.86
N ASN A 105 15.74 9.60 -5.75
CA ASN A 105 14.49 10.35 -5.84
C ASN A 105 13.89 10.26 -7.23
N LYS A 106 14.72 10.43 -8.26
CA LYS A 106 14.29 10.24 -9.65
C LYS A 106 13.72 8.84 -9.86
N ALA A 107 14.45 7.80 -9.44
CA ALA A 107 13.96 6.42 -9.53
C ALA A 107 12.64 6.22 -8.76
N SER A 108 12.52 6.81 -7.56
CA SER A 108 11.28 6.72 -6.77
C SER A 108 10.09 7.43 -7.45
N LEU A 109 10.32 8.56 -8.13
CA LEU A 109 9.31 9.25 -8.93
C LEU A 109 8.92 8.43 -10.16
N ASP A 110 9.90 7.86 -10.86
CA ASP A 110 9.66 6.99 -12.01
C ASP A 110 8.82 5.75 -11.61
N LEU A 111 9.06 5.18 -10.42
CA LEU A 111 8.22 4.11 -9.87
C LEU A 111 6.76 4.53 -9.62
N ILE A 112 6.51 5.80 -9.27
CA ILE A 112 5.14 6.32 -9.15
C ILE A 112 4.46 6.28 -10.52
N PHE A 113 5.12 6.80 -11.56
CA PHE A 113 4.58 6.80 -12.93
C PHE A 113 4.38 5.39 -13.46
N LEU A 114 5.34 4.49 -13.24
CA LEU A 114 5.22 3.07 -13.58
C LEU A 114 3.99 2.46 -12.90
N THR A 115 3.80 2.70 -11.61
CA THR A 115 2.64 2.17 -10.88
C THR A 115 1.33 2.72 -11.46
N ILE A 116 1.23 4.02 -11.73
CA ILE A 116 0.05 4.62 -12.36
C ILE A 116 -0.23 3.96 -13.72
N GLN A 117 0.81 3.79 -14.55
CA GLN A 117 0.70 3.18 -15.88
C GLN A 117 0.07 1.79 -15.82
N TYR A 118 0.48 0.94 -14.87
CA TYR A 118 -0.05 -0.42 -14.72
C TYR A 118 -1.39 -0.47 -13.98
N LEU A 119 -1.73 0.53 -13.16
CA LEU A 119 -3.06 0.62 -12.53
C LEU A 119 -4.17 0.95 -13.55
N GLN A 120 -3.89 1.78 -14.55
CA GLN A 120 -4.89 2.19 -15.55
C GLN A 120 -5.56 1.03 -16.31
N PRO A 121 -4.82 0.07 -16.92
CA PRO A 121 -5.45 -1.05 -17.60
C PRO A 121 -6.20 -1.97 -16.64
N GLU A 122 -5.70 -2.17 -15.42
CA GLU A 122 -6.39 -2.98 -14.41
C GLU A 122 -7.71 -2.35 -13.97
N ILE A 123 -7.76 -1.02 -13.80
CA ILE A 123 -9.01 -0.29 -13.52
C ILE A 123 -10.00 -0.49 -14.66
N ARG A 124 -9.56 -0.40 -15.93
CA ARG A 124 -10.44 -0.61 -17.10
C ARG A 124 -10.99 -2.04 -17.12
N LYS A 125 -10.14 -3.04 -16.87
CA LYS A 125 -10.54 -4.45 -16.79
C LYS A 125 -11.60 -4.68 -15.73
N VAL A 126 -11.36 -4.22 -14.50
CA VAL A 126 -12.33 -4.36 -13.39
C VAL A 126 -13.63 -3.62 -13.70
N THR A 127 -13.56 -2.44 -14.32
CA THR A 127 -14.75 -1.68 -14.73
C THR A 127 -15.58 -2.46 -15.75
N HIS A 128 -14.92 -3.09 -16.72
CA HIS A 128 -15.58 -3.95 -17.70
C HIS A 128 -16.22 -5.19 -17.07
N ASP A 129 -15.53 -5.84 -16.12
CA ASP A 129 -16.08 -6.97 -15.36
C ASP A 129 -17.33 -6.56 -14.56
N ILE A 130 -17.32 -5.37 -13.95
CA ILE A 130 -18.47 -4.79 -13.25
C ILE A 130 -19.65 -4.59 -14.20
N THR A 131 -19.43 -3.98 -15.37
CA THR A 131 -20.51 -3.74 -16.34
C THR A 131 -21.14 -5.05 -16.81
N LYS A 132 -20.32 -6.07 -17.07
CA LYS A 132 -20.80 -7.40 -17.47
C LYS A 132 -21.68 -8.05 -16.40
N ILE A 133 -21.23 -8.03 -15.14
CA ILE A 133 -22.03 -8.61 -14.03
C ILE A 133 -23.31 -7.82 -13.79
N HIS A 134 -23.30 -6.49 -13.96
CA HIS A 134 -24.52 -5.69 -13.89
C HIS A 134 -25.54 -6.09 -14.96
N GLU A 135 -25.11 -6.27 -16.21
CA GLU A 135 -25.98 -6.71 -17.31
C GLU A 135 -26.57 -8.11 -17.03
N GLU A 136 -25.74 -9.05 -16.55
CA GLU A 136 -26.20 -10.39 -16.16
C GLU A 136 -27.19 -10.35 -14.99
N LEU A 137 -26.94 -9.55 -13.95
CA LEU A 137 -27.84 -9.45 -12.80
C LEU A 137 -29.15 -8.74 -13.15
N LYS A 138 -29.13 -7.75 -14.04
CA LYS A 138 -30.33 -7.04 -14.48
C LYS A 138 -31.28 -7.93 -15.28
N THR A 139 -30.74 -8.91 -16.01
CA THR A 139 -31.55 -9.89 -16.76
C THR A 139 -32.09 -11.03 -15.88
N CYS A 140 -31.39 -11.37 -14.79
CA CYS A 140 -31.79 -12.46 -13.89
C CYS A 140 -32.64 -12.04 -12.68
N LEU A 141 -32.62 -10.77 -12.28
CA LEU A 141 -33.31 -10.29 -11.08
C LEU A 141 -34.56 -9.48 -11.43
N ALA A 142 -35.55 -9.50 -10.53
CA ALA A 142 -36.66 -8.56 -10.57
C ALA A 142 -36.14 -7.13 -10.34
N GLU A 143 -36.75 -6.14 -11.00
CA GLU A 143 -36.32 -4.73 -10.95
C GLU A 143 -36.17 -4.21 -9.52
N ASN A 144 -37.15 -4.49 -8.64
CA ASN A 144 -37.11 -4.07 -7.24
C ASN A 144 -35.95 -4.68 -6.44
N GLU A 145 -35.61 -5.95 -6.71
CA GLU A 145 -34.49 -6.62 -6.06
C GLU A 145 -33.15 -6.04 -6.53
N TYR A 146 -33.05 -5.74 -7.83
CA TYR A 146 -31.86 -5.13 -8.43
C TYR A 146 -31.61 -3.71 -7.89
N ILE A 147 -32.65 -2.88 -7.81
CA ILE A 147 -32.58 -1.53 -7.22
C ILE A 147 -32.11 -1.60 -5.77
N THR A 148 -32.71 -2.49 -4.96
CA THR A 148 -32.36 -2.66 -3.55
C THR A 148 -30.91 -3.12 -3.36
N LEU A 149 -30.46 -4.06 -4.18
CA LEU A 149 -29.07 -4.53 -4.18
C LEU A 149 -28.09 -3.40 -4.49
N ASN A 150 -28.35 -2.63 -5.55
CA ASN A 150 -27.48 -1.52 -5.94
C ASN A 150 -27.42 -0.43 -4.87
N ALA A 151 -28.55 -0.09 -4.26
CA ALA A 151 -28.58 0.87 -3.15
C ALA A 151 -27.70 0.40 -1.98
N ARG A 152 -27.78 -0.89 -1.62
CA ARG A 152 -26.94 -1.49 -0.56
C ARG A 152 -25.45 -1.44 -0.91
N ILE A 153 -25.09 -1.84 -2.14
CA ILE A 153 -23.69 -1.82 -2.60
C ILE A 153 -23.18 -0.37 -2.60
N ASN A 154 -23.92 0.58 -3.17
CA ASN A 154 -23.50 1.97 -3.22
C ASN A 154 -23.27 2.58 -1.83
N ALA A 155 -24.17 2.32 -0.86
CA ALA A 155 -23.97 2.77 0.52
C ALA A 155 -22.70 2.19 1.16
N SER A 156 -22.40 0.91 0.91
CA SER A 156 -21.17 0.25 1.36
C SER A 156 -19.92 0.89 0.73
N ILE A 157 -19.97 1.17 -0.57
CA ILE A 157 -18.89 1.81 -1.33
C ILE A 157 -18.65 3.25 -0.88
N GLU A 158 -19.69 4.04 -0.64
CA GLU A 158 -19.59 5.42 -0.15
C GLU A 158 -18.92 5.49 1.22
N SER A 159 -19.32 4.61 2.15
CA SER A 159 -18.68 4.52 3.47
C SER A 159 -17.19 4.20 3.36
N LEU A 160 -16.85 3.18 2.56
CA LEU A 160 -15.46 2.78 2.32
C LEU A 160 -14.66 3.90 1.66
N GLN A 161 -15.25 4.60 0.69
CA GLN A 161 -14.63 5.74 0.00
C GLN A 161 -14.26 6.84 0.99
N GLY A 162 -15.17 7.20 1.91
CA GLY A 162 -14.90 8.20 2.94
C GLY A 162 -13.75 7.82 3.86
N GLU A 163 -13.64 6.55 4.26
CA GLU A 163 -12.53 6.04 5.07
C GLU A 163 -11.19 6.08 4.32
N LEU A 164 -11.17 5.54 3.10
CA LEU A 164 -9.97 5.48 2.28
C LEU A 164 -9.46 6.89 1.94
N LEU A 165 -10.36 7.80 1.57
CA LEU A 165 -10.01 9.20 1.26
C LEU A 165 -9.40 9.89 2.48
N ARG A 166 -10.04 9.79 3.66
CA ARG A 166 -9.49 10.35 4.91
C ARG A 166 -8.09 9.81 5.21
N SER A 167 -7.86 8.52 5.00
CA SER A 167 -6.55 7.89 5.18
C SER A 167 -5.51 8.41 4.17
N LYS A 168 -5.86 8.53 2.89
CA LYS A 168 -4.99 9.04 1.83
C LYS A 168 -4.64 10.52 2.05
N LEU A 169 -5.61 11.37 2.40
CA LEU A 169 -5.41 12.78 2.73
C LEU A 169 -4.51 12.95 3.95
N ARG A 170 -4.71 12.17 5.01
CA ARG A 170 -3.84 12.19 6.19
C ARG A 170 -2.40 11.84 5.84
N LYS A 171 -2.19 10.82 4.99
CA LYS A 171 -0.86 10.45 4.49
C LYS A 171 -0.26 11.57 3.64
N PHE A 172 -1.03 12.18 2.73
CA PHE A 172 -0.58 13.28 1.88
C PHE A 172 -0.19 14.52 2.67
N LYS A 173 -1.00 14.92 3.66
CA LYS A 173 -0.69 16.02 4.59
C LYS A 173 0.61 15.76 5.34
N ARG A 174 0.72 14.59 5.98
CA ARG A 174 1.93 14.19 6.70
C ARG A 174 3.16 14.18 5.80
N ASP A 175 3.04 13.64 4.60
CA ASP A 175 4.16 13.57 3.68
C ASP A 175 4.50 14.97 3.15
N THR A 176 3.54 15.89 3.03
CA THR A 176 3.77 17.32 2.74
C THR A 176 4.52 18.05 3.85
N GLU A 177 4.16 17.79 5.11
CA GLU A 177 4.84 18.33 6.29
C GLU A 177 6.33 17.94 6.30
N ASP A 178 6.67 16.70 5.93
CA ASP A 178 8.07 16.26 5.80
C ASP A 178 8.88 17.15 4.84
N TYR A 179 8.30 17.54 3.71
CA TYR A 179 8.98 18.40 2.74
C TYR A 179 9.10 19.83 3.29
N SER A 180 8.04 20.38 3.90
CA SER A 180 8.06 21.73 4.47
C SER A 180 9.09 21.89 5.60
N THR A 181 9.30 20.84 6.39
CA THR A 181 10.20 20.83 7.55
C THR A 181 11.59 20.27 7.23
N LYS A 182 11.87 19.93 5.96
CA LYS A 182 13.10 19.29 5.49
C LYS A 182 13.41 17.95 6.21
N ARG A 183 12.37 17.19 6.61
CA ARG A 183 12.48 15.90 7.33
C ARG A 183 12.23 14.66 6.47
N VAL A 184 12.31 14.79 5.15
CA VAL A 184 11.99 13.73 4.16
C VAL A 184 12.77 12.43 4.38
N TYR A 185 14.02 12.51 4.84
CA TYR A 185 14.89 11.35 5.12
C TYR A 185 15.23 11.17 6.60
N SER A 186 14.81 12.07 7.49
CA SER A 186 15.09 12.00 8.93
C SER A 186 13.87 11.57 9.77
N TRP A 187 12.65 11.54 9.21
CA TRP A 187 11.42 11.15 9.93
C TRP A 187 11.47 9.78 10.62
N HIS A 188 12.34 8.86 10.16
CA HIS A 188 12.48 7.54 10.77
C HIS A 188 13.38 7.54 12.01
N LEU A 189 14.29 8.52 12.16
CA LEU A 189 15.19 8.64 13.31
C LEU A 189 14.39 9.03 14.56
N GLU A 190 13.43 9.95 14.40
CA GLU A 190 12.52 10.37 15.47
C GLU A 190 11.65 9.22 16.00
N ARG A 191 11.18 8.32 15.12
CA ARG A 191 10.41 7.14 15.55
C ARG A 191 11.25 6.09 16.29
N ARG A 192 12.55 6.02 16.05
CA ARG A 192 13.44 5.17 16.86
C ARG A 192 13.61 5.79 18.25
N GLN A 193 13.85 7.10 18.35
CA GLN A 193 13.98 7.78 19.64
C GLN A 193 12.69 7.69 20.47
N MET A 194 11.51 7.89 19.86
CA MET A 194 10.22 7.76 20.56
C MET A 194 9.91 6.34 21.07
N ARG A 195 10.48 5.29 20.45
CA ARG A 195 10.35 3.91 20.94
C ARG A 195 11.30 3.57 22.08
N TYR A 196 12.34 4.39 22.27
CA TYR A 196 13.33 4.26 23.33
C TYR A 196 13.07 5.20 24.52
N TRP A 197 11.91 5.86 24.60
CA TRP A 197 11.52 6.52 25.85
C TRP A 197 11.19 5.44 26.89
N PRO A 198 11.94 5.33 28.00
CA PRO A 198 11.65 4.34 29.02
C PRO A 198 10.25 4.60 29.58
N ARG A 199 9.44 3.55 29.68
CA ARG A 199 8.09 3.51 30.27
C ARG A 199 8.02 3.94 31.75
N ARG A 200 9.10 4.48 32.32
CA ARG A 200 9.23 4.84 33.74
C ARG A 200 8.59 6.17 34.11
N GLU A 201 8.49 7.14 33.20
CA GLU A 201 7.97 8.48 33.56
C GLU A 201 6.45 8.62 33.50
N ARG A 202 5.72 7.65 32.91
CA ARG A 202 4.26 7.73 32.80
C ARG A 202 3.52 7.35 34.09
N ARG A 203 4.23 6.83 35.11
CA ARG A 203 3.65 6.47 36.42
C ARG A 203 3.79 7.56 37.50
N GLN A 204 4.57 8.63 37.28
CA GLN A 204 4.73 9.68 38.29
C GLN A 204 3.77 10.87 38.12
N ARG A 205 2.97 10.91 37.05
CA ARG A 205 1.97 11.98 36.85
C ARG A 205 0.54 11.62 37.27
N GLU A 206 0.31 10.39 37.72
CA GLU A 206 -0.97 9.93 38.25
C GLU A 206 -0.80 9.58 39.73
N ASN A 207 -0.49 10.59 40.56
CA ASN A 207 -0.73 10.58 42.00
C ASN A 207 -0.59 12.02 42.51
N PRO A 208 -1.65 12.83 42.50
CA PRO A 208 -1.73 13.95 43.41
C PRO A 208 -1.96 13.33 44.80
N VAL A 209 -0.90 13.31 45.61
CA VAL A 209 -1.02 13.12 47.06
C VAL A 209 -1.99 14.18 47.55
N SER A 210 -3.12 13.75 48.09
CA SER A 210 -4.05 14.61 48.81
C SER A 210 -3.41 14.92 50.16
N ASP A 211 -2.77 16.09 50.26
CA ASP A 211 -2.47 16.69 51.55
C ASP A 211 -3.79 17.12 52.19
N VAL A 212 -4.28 16.27 53.10
CA VAL A 212 -5.29 16.64 54.09
C VAL A 212 -4.52 17.21 55.28
N THR A 213 -4.48 18.53 55.39
CA THR A 213 -4.09 19.23 56.62
C THR A 213 -5.31 19.95 57.18
N SER A 214 -5.94 19.29 58.15
CA SER A 214 -6.81 19.84 59.20
C SER A 214 -6.30 19.16 60.46
N ASP A 215 -6.04 19.78 61.61
CA ASP A 215 -6.45 21.05 62.17
C ASP A 215 -5.64 21.12 63.49
N THR A 216 -4.95 22.23 63.77
CA THR A 216 -4.41 22.50 65.10
C THR A 216 -5.23 23.65 65.66
N GLY A 217 -6.06 23.32 66.64
CA GLY A 217 -7.06 24.22 67.17
C GLY A 217 -6.53 25.34 68.07
N GLU A 218 -7.47 26.25 68.34
CA GLU A 218 -7.71 26.95 69.60
C GLU A 218 -9.22 27.25 69.68
#